data_AF-A0A1G0L675-F1
#
_entry.id   AF-A0A1G0L675-F1
#
_cell.length_a   1.000
_cell.length_b   1.000
_cell.length_c   1.000
_cell.angle_alpha   90.00
_cell.angle_beta   90.00
_cell.angle_gamma   90.00
#
_symmetry.space_group_name_H-M   'P 1'
#
loop_
_entity.id
_entity.type
_entity.pdbx_description
1 polymer ?
#
loop_
_entity_poly.entity_id
_entity_poly.type
_entity_poly.pdbx_seq_one_letter_code
_entity_poly.pdbx_strand_id
1 'polypeptide(L)'
;MQPDPIGFDGGINLYAYCLNNPVNFVDPDGEYLLSGAIVATAVIIHYSRNIFNDKVSYADARKTWEKLPADKAVYHRMGKGGENNEKYISPSGHSEAIFSPDGKLVTDSANKGTFNFFSPNILWGIPHGIADVIPYFILGNTPDDIFNSDRFTTSWQHLFGSPK
;
A
#
# COMPACT_ATOMS: atom_id res chain seq x y z
N MET A 1 11.28 -24.26 -17.63
CA MET A 1 11.94 -23.02 -18.09
C MET A 1 11.56 -22.81 -19.54
N GLN A 2 11.21 -21.58 -19.91
CA GLN A 2 10.90 -21.16 -21.28
C GLN A 2 11.93 -20.10 -21.74
N PRO A 3 12.19 -19.96 -23.05
CA PRO A 3 13.02 -18.88 -23.57
C PRO A 3 12.42 -17.49 -23.29
N ASP A 4 13.28 -16.48 -23.27
CA ASP A 4 12.92 -15.05 -23.12
C ASP A 4 11.80 -14.63 -24.11
N PRO A 5 10.67 -14.08 -23.63
CA PRO A 5 9.57 -13.58 -24.46
C PRO A 5 9.98 -12.51 -25.48
N ILE A 6 10.98 -11.67 -25.17
CA ILE A 6 11.50 -10.65 -26.10
C ILE A 6 12.56 -11.21 -27.06
N GLY A 7 12.87 -12.50 -26.95
CA GLY A 7 13.76 -13.21 -27.86
C GLY A 7 15.17 -12.63 -27.86
N PHE A 8 15.74 -12.46 -29.05
CA PHE A 8 17.12 -11.98 -29.18
C PHE A 8 17.31 -10.49 -28.87
N ASP A 9 16.22 -9.73 -28.65
CA ASP A 9 16.30 -8.34 -28.19
C ASP A 9 16.87 -8.25 -26.75
N GLY A 10 16.67 -9.29 -25.93
CA GLY A 10 17.29 -9.45 -24.60
C GLY A 10 18.73 -9.97 -24.63
N GLY A 11 19.23 -10.38 -25.80
CA GLY A 11 20.57 -10.89 -26.03
C GLY A 11 20.61 -12.32 -26.57
N ILE A 12 21.80 -12.81 -26.91
CA ILE A 12 21.97 -14.15 -27.51
C ILE A 12 21.63 -15.30 -26.54
N ASN A 13 21.72 -15.05 -25.24
CA ASN A 13 21.32 -16.02 -24.22
C ASN A 13 19.86 -15.78 -23.81
N LEU A 14 18.95 -16.55 -24.41
CA LEU A 14 17.50 -16.50 -24.15
C LEU A 14 17.07 -16.99 -22.76
N TYR A 15 18.03 -17.24 -21.86
CA TYR A 15 17.80 -17.64 -20.47
C TYR A 15 18.59 -16.78 -19.48
N ALA A 16 19.19 -15.67 -19.95
CA ALA A 16 19.88 -14.72 -19.07
C ALA A 16 18.86 -13.97 -18.21
N TYR A 17 19.15 -13.83 -16.91
CA TYR A 17 18.35 -13.02 -15.98
C TYR A 17 19.11 -11.74 -15.63
N CYS A 18 18.43 -10.59 -15.64
CA CYS A 18 19.01 -9.29 -15.29
C CYS A 18 20.32 -8.94 -16.02
N LEU A 19 20.48 -9.35 -17.29
CA LEU A 19 21.75 -9.24 -18.03
C LEU A 19 22.97 -9.80 -17.27
N ASN A 20 22.77 -10.86 -16.48
CA ASN A 20 23.76 -11.42 -15.55
C ASN A 20 24.25 -10.45 -14.46
N ASN A 21 23.50 -9.38 -14.18
CA ASN A 21 23.80 -8.40 -13.13
C ASN A 21 22.59 -8.18 -12.20
N PRO A 22 22.14 -9.21 -11.47
CA PRO A 22 21.00 -9.14 -10.57
C PRO A 22 21.24 -8.27 -9.33
N VAL A 23 22.48 -7.80 -9.12
CA VAL A 23 22.81 -6.85 -8.04
C VAL A 23 22.29 -5.45 -8.36
N ASN A 24 22.32 -5.06 -9.63
CA ASN A 24 21.96 -3.71 -10.06
C ASN A 24 20.63 -3.63 -10.82
N PHE A 25 20.08 -4.75 -11.28
CA PHE A 25 18.85 -4.79 -12.06
C PHE A 25 17.84 -5.79 -11.50
N VAL A 26 16.56 -5.48 -11.71
CA VAL A 26 15.41 -6.34 -11.44
C VAL A 26 14.64 -6.49 -12.75
N ASP A 27 14.19 -7.70 -13.04
CA ASP A 27 13.38 -8.03 -14.21
C ASP A 27 12.05 -8.65 -13.74
N PRO A 28 11.00 -7.84 -13.48
CA PRO A 28 9.79 -8.31 -12.80
C PRO A 28 8.88 -9.17 -13.68
N ASP A 29 8.84 -8.91 -14.98
CA ASP A 29 7.95 -9.56 -15.95
C ASP A 29 8.70 -10.40 -16.99
N GLY A 30 10.03 -10.39 -16.97
CA GLY A 30 10.86 -11.08 -17.96
C GLY A 30 11.00 -10.31 -19.27
N GLU A 31 10.54 -9.05 -19.33
CA GLU A 31 10.58 -8.21 -20.53
C GLU A 31 11.31 -6.89 -20.29
N TYR A 32 11.16 -6.30 -19.09
CA TYR A 32 11.68 -4.96 -18.79
C TYR A 32 12.62 -4.93 -17.57
N LEU A 33 13.83 -4.44 -17.81
CA LEU A 33 14.81 -4.20 -16.76
C LEU A 33 14.54 -2.88 -16.03
N LEU A 34 14.40 -2.98 -14.71
CA LEU A 34 14.39 -1.86 -13.79
C LEU A 34 15.72 -1.77 -13.06
N SER A 35 16.20 -0.55 -12.81
CA SER A 35 17.33 -0.35 -11.92
C SER A 35 16.94 -0.71 -10.49
N GLY A 36 17.75 -1.54 -9.82
CA GLY A 36 17.58 -1.89 -8.41
C GLY A 36 17.61 -0.66 -7.49
N ALA A 37 18.37 0.38 -7.86
CA ALA A 37 18.38 1.64 -7.11
C ALA A 37 17.02 2.37 -7.19
N ILE A 38 16.34 2.33 -8.34
CA ILE A 38 15.00 2.93 -8.51
C ILE A 38 13.98 2.17 -7.66
N VAL A 39 13.99 0.83 -7.71
CA VAL A 39 13.10 -0.01 -6.91
C VAL A 39 13.33 0.23 -5.41
N ALA A 40 14.58 0.21 -4.96
CA ALA A 40 14.93 0.49 -3.57
C ALA A 40 14.47 1.89 -3.12
N THR A 41 14.63 2.90 -3.98
CA THR A 41 14.16 4.26 -3.70
C THR A 41 12.64 4.31 -3.52
N ALA A 42 11.88 3.65 -4.41
CA ALA A 42 10.42 3.59 -4.31
C ALA A 42 9.96 2.91 -3.01
N VAL A 43 10.60 1.81 -2.62
CA VAL A 43 10.32 1.10 -1.35
C VAL A 43 10.62 1.98 -0.13
N ILE A 44 11.75 2.69 -0.13
CA ILE A 44 12.10 3.63 0.96
C ILE A 44 11.07 4.74 1.05
N ILE A 45 10.68 5.35 -0.07
CA ILE A 45 9.66 6.40 -0.12
C ILE A 45 8.33 5.86 0.45
N HIS A 46 7.91 4.67 0.02
CA HIS A 46 6.67 4.04 0.49
C HIS A 46 6.63 3.87 2.02
N TYR A 47 7.68 3.31 2.63
CA TYR A 47 7.69 3.09 4.08
C TYR A 47 7.96 4.37 4.89
N SER A 48 8.58 5.39 4.29
CA SER A 48 8.88 6.65 4.97
C SER A 48 7.78 7.71 4.82
N ARG A 49 6.88 7.61 3.84
CA ARG A 49 5.87 8.66 3.54
C ARG A 49 5.02 9.07 4.74
N ASN A 50 4.74 8.16 5.67
CA ASN A 50 3.88 8.42 6.81
C ASN A 50 4.47 9.44 7.81
N ILE A 51 5.75 9.81 7.68
CA ILE A 51 6.33 10.93 8.45
C ILE A 51 5.67 12.28 8.11
N PHE A 52 5.04 12.38 6.94
CA PHE A 52 4.36 13.58 6.46
C PHE A 52 2.88 13.66 6.88
N ASN A 53 2.36 12.64 7.59
CA ASN A 53 1.00 12.70 8.11
C ASN A 53 0.86 13.81 9.16
N ASP A 54 -0.20 14.60 9.01
CA ASP A 54 -0.60 15.57 10.02
C ASP A 54 -1.01 14.86 11.31
N LYS A 55 -0.59 15.41 12.45
CA LYS A 55 -1.05 14.93 13.76
C LYS A 55 -2.42 15.55 14.05
N VAL A 56 -3.38 14.71 14.42
CA VAL A 56 -4.74 15.14 14.79
C VAL A 56 -5.23 14.35 16.01
N SER A 57 -5.99 14.99 16.89
CA SER A 57 -6.66 14.30 17.99
C SER A 57 -7.96 13.67 17.50
N TYR A 58 -8.46 12.63 18.17
CA TYR A 58 -9.74 12.02 17.79
C TYR A 58 -10.90 13.02 17.85
N ALA A 59 -10.91 13.89 18.87
CA ALA A 59 -11.95 14.90 19.03
C ALA A 59 -11.95 15.93 17.89
N ASP A 60 -10.77 16.29 17.38
CA ASP A 60 -10.62 17.25 16.29
C ASP A 60 -10.90 16.59 14.94
N ALA A 61 -10.41 15.37 14.71
CA ALA A 61 -10.65 14.62 13.48
C ALA A 61 -12.15 14.46 13.21
N ARG A 62 -12.96 14.16 14.23
CA ARG A 62 -14.42 14.08 14.08
C ARG A 62 -15.11 15.38 13.68
N LYS A 63 -14.45 16.53 13.89
CA LYS A 63 -15.01 17.85 13.57
C LYS A 63 -14.51 18.37 12.23
N THR A 64 -13.26 18.06 11.88
CA THR A 64 -12.55 18.72 10.78
C THR A 64 -12.13 17.79 9.67
N TRP A 65 -12.06 16.47 9.90
CA TRP A 65 -11.64 15.47 8.91
C TRP A 65 -12.83 14.65 8.44
N GLU A 66 -12.74 14.09 7.23
CA GLU A 66 -13.77 13.23 6.66
C GLU A 66 -13.66 11.82 7.22
N LYS A 67 -14.71 11.33 7.89
CA LYS A 67 -14.79 9.93 8.31
C LYS A 67 -15.20 9.04 7.14
N LEU A 68 -14.38 8.06 6.81
CA LEU A 68 -14.73 7.09 5.78
C LEU A 68 -15.67 5.98 6.29
N PRO A 69 -16.62 5.54 5.46
CA PRO A 69 -17.42 4.34 5.69
C PRO A 69 -16.58 3.07 5.90
N ALA A 70 -17.17 2.08 6.58
CA ALA A 70 -16.53 0.82 6.95
C ALA A 70 -15.97 0.04 5.76
N ASP A 71 -16.75 -0.03 4.68
CA ASP A 71 -16.44 -0.70 3.41
C ASP A 71 -15.28 -0.04 2.65
N LYS A 72 -15.06 1.27 2.85
CA LYS A 72 -13.90 2.00 2.30
C LYS A 72 -12.68 1.99 3.21
N ALA A 73 -12.83 1.50 4.44
CA ALA A 73 -11.79 1.45 5.46
C ALA A 73 -11.35 0.01 5.80
N VAL A 74 -11.77 -0.98 5.01
CA VAL A 74 -11.55 -2.42 5.25
C VAL A 74 -10.09 -2.76 5.58
N TYR A 75 -9.16 -2.16 4.85
CA TYR A 75 -7.71 -2.35 5.03
C TYR A 75 -7.08 -1.65 6.25
N HIS A 76 -7.90 -0.99 7.08
CA HIS A 76 -7.50 -0.46 8.39
C HIS A 76 -8.34 -1.05 9.52
N ARG A 77 -9.11 -2.11 9.22
CA ARG A 77 -10.00 -2.82 10.14
C ARG A 77 -9.63 -4.30 10.27
N MET A 78 -8.36 -4.60 10.05
CA MET A 78 -7.83 -5.95 9.96
C MET A 78 -7.50 -6.51 11.34
N GLY A 79 -7.75 -7.82 11.49
CA GLY A 79 -7.36 -8.57 12.68
C GLY A 79 -8.17 -8.22 13.92
N LYS A 80 -7.91 -9.00 14.99
CA LYS A 80 -8.62 -8.87 16.26
C LYS A 80 -8.36 -7.51 16.90
N GLY A 81 -9.43 -6.78 17.21
CA GLY A 81 -9.37 -5.44 17.80
C GLY A 81 -9.33 -4.30 16.78
N GLY A 82 -9.12 -4.60 15.49
CA GLY A 82 -9.17 -3.62 14.41
C GLY A 82 -10.57 -3.45 13.81
N GLU A 83 -11.51 -4.35 14.08
CA GLU A 83 -12.75 -4.51 13.33
C GLU A 83 -13.64 -3.28 13.32
N ASN A 84 -13.48 -2.39 14.30
CA ASN A 84 -14.25 -1.16 14.47
C ASN A 84 -13.39 0.10 14.39
N ASN A 85 -12.18 0.00 13.86
CA ASN A 85 -11.36 1.17 13.60
C ASN A 85 -12.07 2.15 12.66
N GLU A 86 -11.88 3.41 12.94
CA GLU A 86 -12.44 4.53 12.22
C GLU A 86 -11.34 5.24 11.43
N LYS A 87 -11.49 5.26 10.10
CA LYS A 87 -10.58 5.97 9.22
C LYS A 87 -11.05 7.40 8.97
N TYR A 88 -10.14 8.35 9.14
CA TYR A 88 -10.34 9.76 8.83
C TYR A 88 -9.34 10.22 7.79
N ILE A 89 -9.79 11.10 6.89
CA ILE A 89 -8.96 11.73 5.87
C ILE A 89 -8.97 13.25 6.10
N SER A 90 -7.78 13.86 6.06
CA SER A 90 -7.64 15.30 6.26
C SER A 90 -8.36 16.11 5.17
N PRO A 91 -8.71 17.39 5.43
CA PRO A 91 -9.32 18.25 4.41
C PRO A 91 -8.53 18.36 3.10
N SER A 92 -7.21 18.23 3.16
CA SER A 92 -6.35 18.22 1.97
C SER A 92 -6.38 16.88 1.22
N GLY A 93 -6.82 15.80 1.88
CA GLY A 93 -6.84 14.43 1.36
C GLY A 93 -5.52 13.68 1.50
N HIS A 94 -4.47 14.34 2.00
CA HIS A 94 -3.12 13.80 2.04
C HIS A 94 -2.80 13.02 3.32
N SER A 95 -3.49 13.31 4.42
CA SER A 95 -3.19 12.68 5.71
C SER A 95 -4.33 11.75 6.11
N GLU A 96 -3.97 10.54 6.57
CA GLU A 96 -4.93 9.59 7.14
C GLU A 96 -4.66 9.35 8.62
N ALA A 97 -5.73 9.33 9.41
CA ALA A 97 -5.67 9.01 10.83
C ALA A 97 -6.68 7.91 11.14
N ILE A 98 -6.20 6.87 11.83
CA ILE A 98 -7.01 5.71 12.19
C ILE A 98 -7.16 5.72 13.70
N PHE A 99 -8.39 5.66 14.17
CA PHE A 99 -8.71 5.63 15.59
C PHE A 99 -9.46 4.37 15.94
N SER A 100 -9.12 3.76 17.07
CA SER A 100 -9.95 2.73 17.67
C SER A 100 -11.25 3.35 18.22
N PRO A 101 -12.28 2.55 18.52
CA PRO A 101 -13.57 3.07 19.02
C PRO A 101 -13.46 3.90 20.31
N ASP A 102 -12.46 3.62 21.15
CA ASP A 102 -12.15 4.37 22.37
C ASP A 102 -11.35 5.66 22.12
N GLY A 103 -11.05 5.98 20.85
CA GLY A 103 -10.43 7.23 20.43
C GLY A 103 -8.90 7.24 20.51
N LYS A 104 -8.25 6.08 20.68
CA LYS A 104 -6.78 5.98 20.62
C LYS A 104 -6.32 5.93 19.18
N LEU A 105 -5.20 6.59 18.89
CA LEU A 105 -4.58 6.52 17.57
C LEU A 105 -4.02 5.11 17.36
N VAL A 106 -4.41 4.49 16.25
CA VAL A 106 -3.98 3.16 15.85
C VAL A 106 -2.63 3.27 15.13
N THR A 107 -1.63 2.59 15.68
CA THR A 107 -0.23 2.67 15.22
C THR A 107 0.40 1.31 14.93
N ASP A 108 -0.37 0.22 15.03
CA ASP A 108 0.11 -1.10 14.66
C ASP A 108 0.42 -1.19 13.16
N SER A 109 1.26 -2.16 12.81
CA SER A 109 1.75 -2.35 11.45
C SER A 109 0.60 -2.50 10.45
N ALA A 110 -0.41 -3.31 10.75
CA ALA A 110 -1.48 -3.63 9.82
C ALA A 110 -2.41 -2.44 9.56
N ASN A 111 -2.83 -1.72 10.62
CA ASN A 111 -3.98 -0.82 10.54
C ASN A 111 -3.66 0.67 10.59
N LYS A 112 -2.42 1.09 10.85
CA LYS A 112 -2.07 2.51 10.92
C LYS A 112 -2.45 3.29 9.64
N GLY A 113 -2.69 4.59 9.82
CA GLY A 113 -2.98 5.51 8.71
C GLY A 113 -1.75 5.78 7.84
N THR A 114 -1.99 6.07 6.56
CA THR A 114 -0.92 6.37 5.59
C THR A 114 -0.97 7.80 5.09
N PHE A 115 0.16 8.29 4.58
CA PHE A 115 0.18 9.53 3.82
C PHE A 115 -0.12 9.24 2.36
N ASN A 116 -1.02 10.02 1.76
CA ASN A 116 -1.39 9.94 0.36
C ASN A 116 -0.61 10.98 -0.44
N PHE A 117 0.17 10.57 -1.43
CA PHE A 117 0.81 11.49 -2.37
C PHE A 117 -0.22 12.25 -3.19
N PHE A 118 -1.37 11.64 -3.46
CA PHE A 118 -2.49 12.30 -4.12
C PHE A 118 -3.76 12.16 -3.29
N SER A 119 -4.47 13.27 -3.11
CA SER A 119 -5.79 13.25 -2.52
C SER A 119 -6.73 12.32 -3.30
N PRO A 120 -7.54 11.48 -2.63
CA PRO A 120 -8.50 10.59 -3.29
C PRO A 120 -9.58 11.35 -4.07
N ASN A 121 -9.73 12.66 -3.83
CA ASN A 121 -10.72 13.51 -4.50
C ASN A 121 -10.22 14.12 -5.83
N ILE A 122 -8.96 13.88 -6.21
CA ILE A 122 -8.38 14.38 -7.47
C ILE A 122 -8.54 13.33 -8.58
N LEU A 123 -8.98 13.77 -9.77
CA LEU A 123 -9.03 12.94 -10.99
C LEU A 123 -9.62 11.54 -10.75
N TRP A 124 -10.80 11.48 -10.12
CA TRP A 124 -11.51 10.23 -9.82
C TRP A 124 -10.73 9.23 -8.94
N GLY A 125 -9.69 9.70 -8.23
CA GLY A 125 -8.85 8.87 -7.38
C GLY A 125 -7.84 8.00 -8.13
N ILE A 126 -7.71 8.13 -9.45
CA ILE A 126 -6.73 7.35 -10.24
C ILE A 126 -5.29 7.61 -9.79
N PRO A 127 -4.85 8.88 -9.60
CA PRO A 127 -3.49 9.14 -9.12
C PRO A 127 -3.23 8.55 -7.72
N HIS A 128 -4.23 8.63 -6.84
CA HIS A 128 -4.18 8.01 -5.51
C HIS A 128 -4.07 6.48 -5.62
N GLY A 129 -4.86 5.86 -6.50
CA GLY A 129 -4.80 4.43 -6.77
C GLY A 129 -3.39 3.96 -7.17
N ILE A 130 -2.77 4.66 -8.13
CA ILE A 130 -1.46 4.28 -8.67
C ILE A 130 -0.33 4.56 -7.67
N ALA A 131 -0.31 5.74 -7.07
CA ALA A 131 0.82 6.16 -6.24
C ALA A 131 0.73 5.64 -4.80
N ASP A 132 -0.49 5.41 -4.28
CA ASP A 132 -0.68 5.11 -2.87
C ASP A 132 -1.21 3.70 -2.61
N VAL A 133 -2.18 3.26 -3.41
CA VAL A 133 -2.91 2.01 -3.16
C VAL A 133 -2.16 0.81 -3.74
N ILE A 134 -1.67 0.88 -4.99
CA ILE A 134 -0.91 -0.22 -5.61
C ILE A 134 0.34 -0.58 -4.79
N PRO A 135 1.22 0.37 -4.39
CA PRO A 135 2.36 0.05 -3.53
C PRO A 135 1.94 -0.56 -2.19
N TYR A 136 0.88 -0.04 -1.57
CA TYR A 136 0.34 -0.59 -0.32
C TYR A 136 -0.15 -2.04 -0.46
N PHE A 137 -0.75 -2.41 -1.58
CA PHE A 137 -1.18 -3.79 -1.81
C PHE A 137 -0.02 -4.77 -1.90
N ILE A 138 1.14 -4.32 -2.40
CA ILE A 138 2.33 -5.14 -2.59
C ILE A 138 3.20 -5.15 -1.32
N LEU A 139 3.37 -4.00 -0.68
CA LEU A 139 4.35 -3.76 0.38
C LEU A 139 3.74 -3.62 1.79
N GLY A 140 2.41 -3.49 1.89
CA GLY A 140 1.75 -3.21 3.15
C GLY A 140 2.17 -1.89 3.78
N ASN A 141 1.95 -1.74 5.08
CA ASN A 141 2.25 -0.53 5.85
C ASN A 141 3.66 -0.52 6.47
N THR A 142 4.26 -1.70 6.62
CA THR A 142 5.63 -1.97 7.11
C THR A 142 6.15 -3.25 6.48
N PRO A 143 7.46 -3.50 6.48
CA PRO A 143 8.01 -4.79 6.05
C PRO A 143 7.37 -6.01 6.73
N ASP A 144 7.01 -5.91 8.01
CA ASP A 144 6.34 -7.00 8.75
C ASP A 144 4.87 -7.23 8.37
N ASP A 145 4.28 -6.33 7.57
CA ASP A 145 2.87 -6.39 7.15
C ASP A 145 2.70 -6.93 5.71
N ILE A 146 3.81 -7.17 4.99
CA ILE A 146 3.77 -7.71 3.62
C ILE A 146 3.09 -9.10 3.60
N PHE A 147 3.41 -9.95 4.58
CA PHE A 147 2.91 -11.33 4.67
C PHE A 147 2.09 -11.55 5.93
N ASN A 148 0.92 -10.92 5.98
CA ASN A 148 0.00 -10.99 7.11
C ASN A 148 -1.26 -11.82 6.79
N SER A 149 -1.62 -12.79 7.64
CA SER A 149 -2.81 -13.62 7.47
C SER A 149 -4.12 -12.84 7.54
N ASP A 150 -4.19 -11.80 8.39
CA ASP A 150 -5.35 -10.91 8.48
C ASP A 150 -5.50 -10.09 7.20
N ARG A 151 -4.39 -9.63 6.59
CA ARG A 151 -4.41 -8.94 5.28
C ARG A 151 -4.92 -9.86 4.19
N PHE A 152 -4.42 -11.09 4.11
CA PHE A 152 -4.90 -12.08 3.14
C PHE A 152 -6.40 -12.35 3.33
N THR A 153 -6.81 -12.64 4.57
CA THR A 153 -8.20 -12.94 4.92
C THR A 153 -9.13 -11.77 4.59
N THR A 154 -8.72 -10.56 4.95
CA THR A 154 -9.46 -9.32 4.68
C THR A 154 -9.60 -9.09 3.18
N SER A 155 -8.53 -9.24 2.42
CA SER A 155 -8.55 -9.08 0.95
C SER A 155 -9.46 -10.11 0.30
N TRP A 156 -9.38 -11.36 0.74
CA TRP A 156 -10.22 -12.44 0.24
C TRP A 156 -11.70 -12.17 0.52
N GLN A 157 -12.05 -11.82 1.75
CA GLN A 157 -13.42 -11.50 2.14
C GLN A 157 -13.97 -10.28 1.39
N HIS A 158 -13.14 -9.26 1.18
CA HIS A 158 -13.57 -8.05 0.46
C HIS A 158 -13.85 -8.32 -1.03
N LEU A 159 -13.00 -9.12 -1.68
CA LEU A 159 -13.10 -9.38 -3.13
C LEU A 159 -14.08 -10.50 -3.48
N PHE A 160 -14.18 -11.53 -2.63
CA PHE A 160 -14.90 -12.77 -2.95
C PHE A 160 -16.02 -13.11 -1.95
N GLY A 161 -16.17 -12.33 -0.88
CA GLY A 161 -17.10 -12.61 0.22
C GLY A 161 -16.58 -13.67 1.18
N SER A 162 -17.26 -13.81 2.33
CA SER A 162 -16.95 -14.86 3.29
C SER A 162 -17.30 -16.24 2.72
N PRO A 163 -16.43 -17.27 2.87
CA PRO A 163 -16.84 -18.63 2.60
C PRO A 163 -18.05 -18.99 3.46
N LYS A 164 -19.05 -19.62 2.84
CA LYS A 164 -20.27 -20.09 3.51
C LYS A 164 -19.98 -21.24 4.47
#